data_AF-A0AAD1WIL1-F1
#
_entry.id   AF-A0AAD1WIL1-F1
#
_cell.length_a   1.000
_cell.length_b   1.000
_cell.length_c   1.000
_cell.angle_alpha   90.00
_cell.angle_beta   90.00
_cell.angle_gamma   90.00
#
_symmetry.space_group_name_H-M   'P 1'
#
loop_
_entity.id
_entity.type
_entity.pdbx_description
1 polymer ?
#
loop_
_entity_poly.entity_id
_entity_poly.type
_entity_poly.pdbx_seq_one_letter_code
_entity_poly.pdbx_strand_id
1 'polypeptide(L)'
;MAHTTHISKDELEELREAFCKVDLDSSGYISDYELHDLFKEANLPLPGYRVREIIQKLMLEGDKNKDGKICFEEFVFIVQELKSSDIAKTFRKAINRKDGICAIGGTSELSSEGTQHSYSEEEKYAFVNWINKALENDPDCKHVLPMNPNTNDLFKTLGDGIVLCKMINLSVPDTIDERVINKKKLTPFTIQENLNLALNSASAIGCHVVNIGAEDLKAGKPHLVLGLLWQIIKIGLFADIELSRNEALAALLREGETLEDLMKLSPEELLLRWANFHLENAGWQKINNFSSDIKDSRAYFHLLNQIAPKGQKEGEERIDISMSGFNEKDDLKRAEDMLQQADRLGCRQFVTPADVVSGNSKLNLAFVANLFNKYPALTKPENQDIDWTLLEGETREERTFRNWMNSLGVNPHVNHLYGDLQDALVILQLYEKIKVPVDWNKVNKPPYPKLGANMKKVNRHIDADF
;
A
#
# COMPACT_ATOMS: atom_id res chain seq x y z
N MET A 1 -26.04 -9.36 45.67
CA MET A 1 -26.71 -8.44 44.75
C MET A 1 -26.05 -8.61 43.39
N ALA A 2 -26.73 -9.20 42.42
CA ALA A 2 -26.21 -9.44 41.08
C ALA A 2 -26.41 -8.17 40.23
N HIS A 3 -25.35 -7.66 39.60
CA HIS A 3 -25.46 -6.61 38.59
C HIS A 3 -26.02 -7.22 37.31
N THR A 4 -27.33 -7.13 37.10
CA THR A 4 -27.94 -7.35 35.79
C THR A 4 -27.72 -6.11 34.94
N THR A 5 -26.72 -6.16 34.06
CA THR A 5 -26.50 -5.18 32.98
C THR A 5 -27.61 -5.31 31.94
N HIS A 6 -28.48 -4.30 31.85
CA HIS A 6 -29.48 -4.21 30.79
C HIS A 6 -28.79 -3.90 29.46
N ILE A 7 -28.79 -4.85 28.53
CA ILE A 7 -28.34 -4.67 27.14
C ILE A 7 -29.53 -4.12 26.35
N SER A 8 -29.33 -3.05 25.57
CA SER A 8 -30.35 -2.60 24.62
C SER A 8 -30.46 -3.60 23.45
N LYS A 9 -31.61 -3.64 22.76
CA LYS A 9 -31.77 -4.51 21.58
C LYS A 9 -30.76 -4.16 20.49
N ASP A 10 -30.49 -2.88 20.30
CA ASP A 10 -29.56 -2.39 19.27
C ASP A 10 -28.11 -2.80 19.58
N GLU A 11 -27.67 -2.73 20.84
CA GLU A 11 -26.33 -3.21 21.25
C GLU A 11 -26.19 -4.73 21.09
N LEU A 12 -27.27 -5.48 21.30
CA LEU A 12 -27.25 -6.93 21.12
C LEU A 12 -27.16 -7.31 19.64
N GLU A 13 -27.83 -6.56 18.76
CA GLU A 13 -27.76 -6.72 17.30
C GLU A 13 -26.34 -6.41 16.79
N GLU A 14 -25.72 -5.31 17.24
CA GLU A 14 -24.33 -4.96 16.90
C GLU A 14 -23.33 -6.04 17.34
N LEU A 15 -23.51 -6.60 18.54
CA LEU A 15 -22.66 -7.68 19.05
C LEU A 15 -22.86 -8.98 18.25
N ARG A 16 -24.06 -9.21 17.74
CA ARG A 16 -24.37 -10.37 16.90
C ARG A 16 -23.74 -10.26 15.53
N GLU A 17 -23.78 -9.07 14.92
CA GLU A 17 -23.05 -8.79 13.68
C GLU A 17 -21.54 -8.92 13.87
N ALA A 18 -20.99 -8.41 14.97
CA ALA A 18 -19.58 -8.55 15.31
C ALA A 18 -19.19 -10.03 15.50
N PHE A 19 -20.01 -10.82 16.17
CA PHE A 19 -19.78 -12.25 16.36
C PHE A 19 -19.73 -13.00 15.03
N CYS A 20 -20.71 -12.77 14.15
CA CYS A 20 -20.76 -13.39 12.82
C CYS A 20 -19.59 -12.96 11.90
N LYS A 21 -18.94 -11.82 12.15
CA LYS A 21 -17.74 -11.41 11.41
C LYS A 21 -16.47 -12.13 11.87
N VAL A 22 -16.43 -12.57 13.12
CA VAL A 22 -15.29 -13.28 13.68
C VAL A 22 -15.43 -14.79 13.46
N ASP A 23 -16.65 -15.33 13.54
CA ASP A 23 -17.02 -16.71 13.19
C ASP A 23 -17.00 -16.90 11.66
N LEU A 24 -15.82 -17.25 11.13
CA LEU A 24 -15.52 -17.33 9.70
C LEU A 24 -16.13 -18.57 9.04
N ASP A 25 -16.30 -19.65 9.81
CA ASP A 25 -16.86 -20.91 9.33
C ASP A 25 -18.37 -21.04 9.61
N SER A 26 -18.98 -20.02 10.24
CA SER A 26 -20.39 -20.01 10.65
C SER A 26 -20.77 -21.20 11.54
N SER A 27 -19.81 -21.70 12.32
CA SER A 27 -20.03 -22.81 13.24
C SER A 27 -20.87 -22.41 14.46
N GLY A 28 -21.08 -21.12 14.70
CA GLY A 28 -21.73 -20.58 15.88
C GLY A 28 -20.78 -20.43 17.07
N TYR A 29 -19.48 -20.61 16.85
CA TYR A 29 -18.43 -20.54 17.87
C TYR A 29 -17.20 -19.83 17.30
N ILE A 30 -16.48 -19.08 18.12
CA ILE A 30 -15.21 -18.46 17.75
C ILE A 30 -14.06 -19.29 18.31
N SER A 31 -13.14 -19.68 17.43
CA SER A 31 -11.92 -20.42 17.73
C SER A 31 -10.71 -19.50 17.95
N ASP A 32 -9.63 -20.07 18.52
CA ASP A 32 -8.34 -19.39 18.68
C ASP A 32 -7.74 -18.97 17.33
N TYR A 33 -7.94 -19.78 16.30
CA TYR A 33 -7.53 -19.52 14.93
C TYR A 33 -8.25 -18.29 14.34
N GLU A 34 -9.56 -18.19 14.52
CA GLU A 34 -10.37 -17.06 14.02
C GLU A 34 -10.04 -15.74 14.71
N LEU A 35 -9.72 -15.79 16.01
CA LEU A 35 -9.19 -14.63 16.73
C LEU A 35 -7.81 -14.22 16.19
N HIS A 36 -6.96 -15.20 15.86
CA HIS A 36 -5.66 -14.95 15.25
C HIS A 36 -5.79 -14.27 13.89
N ASP A 37 -6.69 -14.74 13.04
CA ASP A 37 -6.96 -14.17 11.73
C ASP A 37 -7.58 -12.77 11.86
N LEU A 38 -8.51 -12.55 12.79
CA LEU A 38 -9.06 -11.22 13.08
C LEU A 38 -7.96 -10.19 13.40
N PHE A 39 -7.02 -10.52 14.29
CA PHE A 39 -5.95 -9.58 14.67
C PHE A 39 -4.91 -9.37 13.57
N LYS A 40 -4.70 -10.39 12.72
CA LYS A 40 -3.85 -10.31 11.53
C LYS A 40 -4.46 -9.41 10.46
N GLU A 41 -5.75 -9.59 10.17
CA GLU A 41 -6.52 -8.81 9.19
C GLU A 41 -6.73 -7.36 9.64
N ALA A 42 -6.89 -7.12 10.95
CA ALA A 42 -7.03 -5.79 11.51
C ALA A 42 -5.78 -4.91 11.34
N ASN A 43 -4.63 -5.45 10.91
CA ASN A 43 -3.39 -4.74 10.64
C ASN A 43 -2.99 -3.73 11.74
N LEU A 44 -3.17 -4.12 13.00
CA LEU A 44 -2.78 -3.32 14.15
C LEU A 44 -1.26 -3.42 14.33
N PRO A 45 -0.55 -2.32 14.69
CA PRO A 45 0.91 -2.33 14.88
C PRO A 45 1.28 -3.02 16.20
N LEU A 46 0.97 -4.31 16.30
CA LEU A 46 1.20 -5.15 17.47
C LEU A 46 2.20 -6.24 17.11
N PRO A 47 3.30 -6.39 17.87
CA PRO A 47 4.21 -7.52 17.72
C PRO A 47 3.46 -8.85 17.89
N GLY A 48 3.81 -9.87 17.10
CA GLY A 48 3.09 -11.16 17.12
C GLY A 48 3.02 -11.86 18.49
N TYR A 49 3.97 -11.59 19.40
CA TYR A 49 3.91 -12.10 20.77
C TYR A 49 2.80 -11.42 21.60
N ARG A 50 2.54 -10.12 21.38
CA ARG A 50 1.44 -9.38 22.03
C ARG A 50 0.08 -9.88 21.56
N VAL A 51 -0.05 -10.22 20.29
CA VAL A 51 -1.28 -10.80 19.73
C VAL A 51 -1.60 -12.14 20.40
N ARG A 52 -0.60 -13.02 20.54
CA ARG A 52 -0.76 -14.28 21.27
C ARG A 52 -1.15 -14.08 22.74
N GLU A 53 -0.51 -13.13 23.44
CA GLU A 53 -0.87 -12.79 24.82
C GLU A 53 -2.31 -12.31 24.95
N ILE A 54 -2.78 -11.50 23.99
CA ILE A 54 -4.15 -10.97 23.96
C ILE A 54 -5.15 -12.11 23.72
N ILE A 55 -4.91 -12.96 22.74
CA ILE A 55 -5.79 -14.09 22.41
C ILE A 55 -5.84 -15.08 23.57
N GLN A 56 -4.69 -15.41 24.15
CA GLN A 56 -4.63 -16.32 25.30
C GLN A 56 -5.43 -15.78 26.49
N LYS A 57 -5.37 -14.47 26.74
CA LYS A 57 -6.19 -13.83 27.79
C LYS A 57 -7.67 -13.82 27.45
N LEU A 58 -8.04 -13.50 26.20
CA LEU A 58 -9.43 -13.53 25.74
C LEU A 58 -10.04 -14.93 25.87
N MET A 59 -9.30 -15.98 25.49
CA MET A 59 -9.74 -17.36 25.67
C MET A 59 -9.84 -17.73 27.14
N LEU A 60 -8.85 -17.37 27.97
CA LEU A 60 -8.84 -17.72 29.40
C LEU A 60 -9.95 -17.02 30.21
N GLU A 61 -10.30 -15.79 29.84
CA GLU A 61 -11.36 -15.00 30.51
C GLU A 61 -12.75 -15.23 29.91
N GLY A 62 -12.81 -15.63 28.63
CA GLY A 62 -14.02 -15.76 27.84
C GLY A 62 -14.61 -17.17 27.79
N ASP A 63 -13.77 -18.20 27.67
CA ASP A 63 -14.18 -19.61 27.58
C ASP A 63 -14.50 -20.14 29.00
N LYS A 64 -15.74 -19.91 29.44
CA LYS A 64 -16.18 -20.29 30.79
C LYS A 64 -16.44 -21.78 30.91
N ASN A 65 -16.85 -22.39 29.81
CA ASN A 65 -17.21 -23.80 29.76
C ASN A 65 -15.98 -24.71 29.50
N LYS A 66 -14.84 -24.13 29.11
CA LYS A 66 -13.54 -24.76 28.83
C LYS A 66 -13.55 -25.71 27.64
N ASP A 67 -14.38 -25.44 26.63
CA ASP A 67 -14.46 -26.23 25.40
C ASP A 67 -13.43 -25.82 24.34
N GLY A 68 -12.62 -24.80 24.63
CA GLY A 68 -11.60 -24.27 23.73
C GLY A 68 -12.17 -23.37 22.63
N LYS A 69 -13.42 -22.93 22.76
CA LYS A 69 -14.14 -22.05 21.84
C LYS A 69 -14.92 -21.00 22.62
N ILE A 70 -15.45 -19.99 21.91
CA ILE A 70 -16.26 -18.93 22.50
C ILE A 70 -17.62 -18.91 21.81
N CYS A 71 -18.69 -19.21 22.55
CA CYS A 71 -20.05 -19.09 22.04
C CYS A 71 -20.55 -17.63 22.06
N PHE A 72 -21.72 -17.36 21.47
CA PHE A 72 -22.28 -16.00 21.42
C PHE A 72 -22.48 -15.39 22.82
N GLU A 73 -22.99 -16.17 23.77
CA GLU A 73 -23.20 -15.72 25.15
C GLU A 73 -21.89 -15.39 25.87
N GLU A 74 -20.83 -16.16 25.60
CA GLU A 74 -19.48 -15.93 26.12
C GLU A 74 -18.83 -14.71 25.46
N PHE A 75 -19.02 -14.51 24.15
CA PHE A 75 -18.57 -13.33 23.42
C PHE A 75 -19.21 -12.05 23.97
N VAL A 76 -20.53 -12.06 24.22
CA VAL A 76 -21.23 -10.94 24.85
C VAL A 76 -20.64 -10.65 26.22
N PHE A 77 -20.31 -11.68 27.00
CA PHE A 77 -19.66 -11.52 28.30
C PHE A 77 -18.25 -10.89 28.19
N ILE A 78 -17.41 -11.36 27.27
CA ILE A 78 -16.07 -10.81 26.98
C ILE A 78 -16.17 -9.32 26.67
N VAL A 79 -17.09 -8.93 25.78
CA VAL A 79 -17.23 -7.54 25.36
C VAL A 79 -17.82 -6.66 26.46
N GLN A 80 -18.55 -7.24 27.42
CA GLN A 80 -19.14 -6.50 28.55
C GLN A 80 -18.23 -6.33 29.75
N GLU A 81 -17.60 -7.39 30.24
CA GLU A 81 -16.76 -7.32 31.44
C GLU A 81 -15.42 -6.66 31.18
N LEU A 82 -14.91 -6.74 29.95
CA LEU A 82 -13.64 -6.13 29.59
C LEU A 82 -13.76 -4.66 29.17
N LYS A 83 -14.92 -4.00 29.35
CA LYS A 83 -15.15 -2.59 28.97
C LYS A 83 -14.11 -1.59 29.50
N SER A 84 -13.30 -1.95 30.50
CA SER A 84 -12.24 -1.12 31.09
C SER A 84 -10.80 -1.58 30.81
N SER A 85 -10.58 -2.70 30.09
CA SER A 85 -9.23 -3.21 29.81
C SER A 85 -8.71 -2.74 28.44
N ASP A 86 -7.39 -2.50 28.34
CA ASP A 86 -6.74 -2.16 27.06
C ASP A 86 -6.87 -3.29 26.02
N ILE A 87 -7.13 -4.51 26.48
CA ILE A 87 -7.36 -5.69 25.63
C ILE A 87 -8.69 -5.56 24.87
N ALA A 88 -9.78 -5.17 25.53
CA ALA A 88 -11.08 -5.00 24.86
C ALA A 88 -11.09 -3.84 23.87
N LYS A 89 -10.40 -2.74 24.18
CA LYS A 89 -10.23 -1.63 23.24
C LYS A 89 -9.52 -2.09 21.98
N THR A 90 -8.50 -2.93 22.13
CA THR A 90 -7.72 -3.49 21.02
C THR A 90 -8.55 -4.49 20.21
N PHE A 91 -9.31 -5.37 20.88
CA PHE A 91 -10.21 -6.33 20.24
C PHE A 91 -11.34 -5.65 19.46
N ARG A 92 -12.01 -4.64 20.04
CA ARG A 92 -13.06 -3.88 19.36
C ARG A 92 -12.52 -3.08 18.16
N LYS A 93 -11.30 -2.54 18.28
CA LYS A 93 -10.61 -1.88 17.16
C LYS A 93 -10.28 -2.86 16.04
N ALA A 94 -10.01 -4.12 16.36
CA ALA A 94 -9.76 -5.16 15.37
C ALA A 94 -11.04 -5.52 14.60
N ILE A 95 -12.15 -5.71 15.32
CA ILE A 95 -13.48 -5.97 14.73
C ILE A 95 -13.90 -4.83 13.80
N ASN A 96 -13.84 -3.58 14.26
CA ASN A 96 -14.25 -2.41 13.47
C ASN A 96 -13.39 -2.18 12.22
N ARG A 97 -12.14 -2.68 12.18
CA ARG A 97 -11.29 -2.59 10.98
C ARG A 97 -11.64 -3.64 9.93
N LYS A 98 -12.26 -4.75 10.34
CA LYS A 98 -12.71 -5.81 9.43
C LYS A 98 -13.96 -5.41 8.64
N ASP A 99 -14.65 -4.33 9.02
CA ASP A 99 -15.89 -3.84 8.36
C ASP A 99 -15.76 -3.44 6.88
N GLY A 100 -14.54 -3.28 6.34
CA GLY A 100 -14.29 -2.89 4.93
C GLY A 100 -13.80 -4.00 4.00
N ILE A 101 -13.90 -5.26 4.42
CA ILE A 101 -13.17 -6.39 3.82
C ILE A 101 -14.16 -7.48 3.36
N CYS A 102 -14.39 -7.63 2.05
CA CYS A 102 -15.31 -8.64 1.51
C CYS A 102 -14.64 -10.03 1.43
N ALA A 103 -15.10 -11.00 2.23
CA ALA A 103 -14.68 -12.40 2.13
C ALA A 103 -15.51 -13.16 1.07
N ILE A 104 -14.84 -13.95 0.21
CA ILE A 104 -15.51 -14.87 -0.72
C ILE A 104 -15.03 -16.29 -0.40
N GLY A 105 -15.96 -17.19 -0.07
CA GLY A 105 -15.70 -18.63 0.09
C GLY A 105 -15.49 -19.31 -1.26
N GLY A 106 -14.40 -20.05 -1.40
CA GLY A 106 -14.06 -20.79 -2.62
C GLY A 106 -14.28 -22.29 -2.46
N THR A 107 -15.08 -22.89 -3.35
CA THR A 107 -15.17 -24.34 -3.56
C THR A 107 -14.29 -24.74 -4.75
N SER A 108 -13.11 -25.33 -4.50
CA SER A 108 -12.38 -26.23 -5.44
C SER A 108 -11.07 -26.73 -4.83
N GLU A 109 -10.80 -28.05 -4.97
CA GLU A 109 -9.88 -28.85 -4.16
C GLU A 109 -8.41 -28.93 -4.64
N LEU A 110 -7.93 -28.10 -5.56
CA LEU A 110 -6.62 -28.33 -6.20
C LEU A 110 -5.69 -27.10 -6.31
N SER A 111 -5.82 -26.11 -5.43
CA SER A 111 -4.80 -25.07 -5.25
C SER A 111 -4.61 -24.86 -3.76
N SER A 112 -3.35 -24.86 -3.33
CA SER A 112 -2.87 -24.62 -1.95
C SER A 112 -3.86 -23.84 -1.08
N GLU A 113 -4.56 -24.62 -0.24
CA GLU A 113 -5.19 -24.27 1.03
C GLU A 113 -5.91 -22.91 1.13
N GLY A 114 -7.21 -22.94 0.82
CA GLY A 114 -8.29 -22.63 1.78
C GLY A 114 -8.32 -21.25 2.48
N THR A 115 -7.49 -20.30 2.11
CA THR A 115 -7.45 -18.99 2.75
C THR A 115 -8.53 -18.11 2.10
N GLN A 116 -9.50 -17.64 2.90
CA GLN A 116 -10.42 -16.59 2.45
C GLN A 116 -9.59 -15.34 2.16
N HIS A 117 -9.42 -15.02 0.88
CA HIS A 117 -8.71 -13.82 0.49
C HIS A 117 -9.70 -12.72 0.16
N SER A 118 -9.85 -11.81 1.11
CA SER A 118 -10.63 -10.61 0.94
C SER A 118 -9.95 -9.58 0.05
N TYR A 119 -10.74 -8.73 -0.60
CA TYR A 119 -10.23 -7.63 -1.41
C TYR A 119 -10.98 -6.32 -1.14
N SER A 120 -10.32 -5.19 -1.39
CA SER A 120 -10.90 -3.85 -1.20
C SER A 120 -11.67 -3.40 -2.45
N GLU A 121 -12.92 -3.04 -2.25
CA GLU A 121 -13.80 -2.49 -3.29
C GLU A 121 -13.37 -1.07 -3.69
N GLU A 122 -12.85 -0.30 -2.73
CA GLU A 122 -12.30 1.05 -2.94
C GLU A 122 -11.07 1.00 -3.86
N GLU A 123 -10.16 0.06 -3.61
CA GLU A 123 -8.98 -0.18 -4.47
C GLU A 123 -9.39 -0.60 -5.88
N LYS A 124 -10.36 -1.52 -6.01
CA LYS A 124 -10.89 -1.92 -7.31
C LYS A 124 -11.45 -0.72 -8.07
N TYR A 125 -12.30 0.07 -7.42
CA TYR A 125 -12.92 1.25 -8.00
C TYR A 125 -11.86 2.27 -8.47
N ALA A 126 -10.88 2.56 -7.62
CA ALA A 126 -9.77 3.46 -7.91
C ALA A 126 -8.92 2.99 -9.10
N PHE A 127 -8.53 1.71 -9.13
CA PHE A 127 -7.68 1.16 -10.19
C PHE A 127 -8.41 1.08 -11.52
N VAL A 128 -9.71 0.75 -11.54
CA VAL A 128 -10.50 0.77 -12.77
C VAL A 128 -10.52 2.16 -13.39
N ASN A 129 -10.82 3.19 -12.60
CA ASN A 129 -10.86 4.57 -13.09
C ASN A 129 -9.49 5.04 -13.59
N TRP A 130 -8.42 4.69 -12.86
CA TRP A 130 -7.06 4.97 -13.30
C TRP A 130 -6.72 4.31 -14.64
N ILE A 131 -6.98 3.00 -14.79
CA ILE A 131 -6.71 2.26 -16.02
C ILE A 131 -7.52 2.83 -17.19
N ASN A 132 -8.82 3.09 -16.97
CA ASN A 132 -9.68 3.71 -17.98
C ASN A 132 -9.11 5.04 -18.48
N LYS A 133 -8.54 5.85 -17.58
CA LYS A 133 -7.93 7.13 -17.95
C LYS A 133 -6.57 6.97 -18.62
N ALA A 134 -5.72 6.10 -18.07
CA ALA A 134 -4.35 5.91 -18.54
C ALA A 134 -4.28 5.25 -19.93
N LEU A 135 -5.22 4.34 -20.22
CA LEU A 135 -5.30 3.60 -21.49
C LEU A 135 -6.49 4.05 -22.37
N GLU A 136 -7.08 5.22 -22.09
CA GLU A 136 -8.25 5.76 -22.78
C GLU A 136 -8.10 5.74 -24.32
N ASN A 137 -6.91 6.07 -24.79
CA ASN A 137 -6.59 6.20 -26.21
C ASN A 137 -5.81 5.01 -26.79
N ASP A 138 -5.58 3.94 -26.02
CA ASP A 138 -4.80 2.80 -26.49
C ASP A 138 -5.65 1.95 -27.47
N PRO A 139 -5.17 1.73 -28.72
CA PRO A 139 -5.94 1.03 -29.74
C PRO A 139 -6.16 -0.45 -29.44
N ASP A 140 -5.25 -1.08 -28.67
CA ASP A 140 -5.26 -2.52 -28.38
C ASP A 140 -6.14 -2.87 -27.18
N CYS A 141 -6.55 -1.88 -26.39
CA CYS A 141 -7.42 -2.06 -25.21
C CYS A 141 -8.89 -1.69 -25.47
N LYS A 142 -9.26 -1.25 -26.69
CA LYS A 142 -10.62 -0.79 -27.03
C LYS A 142 -11.70 -1.86 -26.89
N HIS A 143 -11.35 -3.14 -26.93
CA HIS A 143 -12.31 -4.24 -26.75
C HIS A 143 -12.75 -4.41 -25.29
N VAL A 144 -12.02 -3.82 -24.34
CA VAL A 144 -12.26 -3.97 -22.90
C VAL A 144 -12.43 -2.65 -22.14
N LEU A 145 -12.04 -1.51 -22.74
CA LEU A 145 -12.21 -0.18 -22.15
C LEU A 145 -13.39 0.59 -22.77
N PRO A 146 -14.11 1.40 -21.98
CA PRO A 146 -13.95 1.60 -20.54
C PRO A 146 -14.58 0.47 -19.71
N MET A 147 -13.92 0.07 -18.63
CA MET A 147 -14.45 -0.85 -17.62
C MET A 147 -15.41 -0.13 -16.66
N ASN A 148 -16.41 -0.82 -16.13
CA ASN A 148 -17.27 -0.26 -15.07
C ASN A 148 -16.61 -0.48 -13.70
N PRO A 149 -16.33 0.58 -12.92
CA PRO A 149 -15.65 0.46 -11.62
C PRO A 149 -16.51 -0.20 -10.53
N ASN A 150 -17.84 -0.25 -10.72
CA ASN A 150 -18.78 -0.82 -9.75
C ASN A 150 -19.03 -2.33 -9.96
N THR A 151 -18.48 -2.92 -11.03
CA THR A 151 -18.65 -4.33 -11.35
C THR A 151 -17.34 -5.09 -11.15
N ASN A 152 -17.39 -6.41 -11.37
CA ASN A 152 -16.20 -7.27 -11.34
C ASN A 152 -15.56 -7.41 -12.72
N ASP A 153 -15.80 -6.45 -13.63
CA ASP A 153 -15.28 -6.49 -15.00
C ASP A 153 -13.76 -6.43 -15.03
N LEU A 154 -13.13 -5.69 -14.09
CA LEU A 154 -11.68 -5.63 -13.91
C LEU A 154 -11.04 -7.03 -13.95
N PHE A 155 -11.57 -7.95 -13.17
CA PHE A 155 -11.01 -9.29 -12.99
C PHE A 155 -11.14 -10.17 -14.24
N LYS A 156 -12.15 -9.91 -15.09
CA LYS A 156 -12.34 -10.61 -16.36
C LYS A 156 -11.50 -10.00 -17.48
N THR A 157 -11.48 -8.67 -17.54
CA THR A 157 -10.78 -7.88 -18.55
C THR A 157 -9.27 -8.12 -18.53
N LEU A 158 -8.68 -8.33 -17.36
CA LEU A 158 -7.23 -8.59 -17.24
C LEU A 158 -6.83 -10.01 -17.64
N GLY A 159 -7.81 -10.91 -17.82
CA GLY A 159 -7.58 -12.33 -18.09
C GLY A 159 -6.97 -12.63 -19.46
N ASP A 160 -6.89 -11.66 -20.38
CA ASP A 160 -6.19 -11.79 -21.67
C ASP A 160 -4.72 -11.34 -21.64
N GLY A 161 -4.29 -10.70 -20.55
CA GLY A 161 -2.95 -10.18 -20.32
C GLY A 161 -2.57 -8.91 -21.07
N ILE A 162 -3.38 -8.38 -21.99
CA ILE A 162 -3.04 -7.20 -22.81
C ILE A 162 -2.94 -5.96 -21.93
N VAL A 163 -3.98 -5.71 -21.12
CA VAL A 163 -4.04 -4.55 -20.22
C VAL A 163 -2.87 -4.57 -19.22
N LEU A 164 -2.53 -5.75 -18.67
CA LEU A 164 -1.39 -5.88 -17.76
C LEU A 164 -0.06 -5.51 -18.44
N CYS A 165 0.18 -6.02 -19.65
CA CYS A 165 1.39 -5.68 -20.40
C CYS A 165 1.48 -4.17 -20.68
N LYS A 166 0.37 -3.55 -21.06
CA LYS A 166 0.30 -2.10 -21.32
C LYS A 166 0.54 -1.28 -20.04
N MET A 167 -0.03 -1.70 -18.92
CA MET A 167 0.20 -1.05 -17.63
C MET A 167 1.67 -1.14 -17.18
N ILE A 168 2.35 -2.26 -17.45
CA ILE A 168 3.79 -2.40 -17.18
C ILE A 168 4.60 -1.37 -17.98
N ASN A 169 4.31 -1.21 -19.27
CA ASN A 169 4.96 -0.19 -20.11
C ASN A 169 4.61 1.25 -19.72
N LEU A 170 3.41 1.49 -19.20
CA LEU A 170 3.05 2.80 -18.65
C LEU A 170 3.88 3.13 -17.40
N SER A 171 4.09 2.14 -16.52
CA SER A 171 4.88 2.34 -15.30
C SER A 171 6.39 2.41 -15.57
N VAL A 172 6.89 1.57 -16.47
CA VAL A 172 8.30 1.53 -16.88
C VAL A 172 8.34 1.38 -18.41
N PRO A 173 8.54 2.48 -19.15
CA PRO A 173 8.62 2.46 -20.61
C PRO A 173 9.62 1.44 -21.15
N ASP A 174 9.32 0.89 -22.32
CA ASP A 174 10.16 -0.06 -23.05
C ASP A 174 10.48 -1.38 -22.32
N THR A 175 9.72 -1.73 -21.28
CA THR A 175 9.87 -3.02 -20.57
C THR A 175 9.44 -4.20 -21.45
N ILE A 176 8.32 -4.05 -22.16
CA ILE A 176 7.73 -5.05 -23.05
C ILE A 176 7.72 -4.49 -24.47
N ASP A 177 8.36 -5.21 -25.39
CA ASP A 177 8.18 -4.95 -26.82
C ASP A 177 6.75 -5.29 -27.22
N GLU A 178 5.96 -4.28 -27.57
CA GLU A 178 4.54 -4.50 -27.88
C GLU A 178 4.28 -5.45 -29.05
N ARG A 179 5.27 -5.70 -29.91
CA ARG A 179 5.16 -6.63 -31.04
C ARG A 179 5.03 -8.08 -30.59
N VAL A 180 5.50 -8.41 -29.38
CA VAL A 180 5.40 -9.76 -28.82
C VAL A 180 4.08 -10.01 -28.10
N ILE A 181 3.27 -8.97 -27.89
CA ILE A 181 1.95 -9.10 -27.27
C ILE A 181 0.98 -9.66 -28.31
N ASN A 182 0.33 -10.78 -27.98
CA ASN A 182 -0.74 -11.33 -28.80
C ASN A 182 -1.99 -10.45 -28.66
N LYS A 183 -2.39 -9.75 -29.75
CA LYS A 183 -3.48 -8.76 -29.74
C LYS A 183 -4.74 -9.18 -30.51
N LYS A 184 -4.67 -10.22 -31.35
CA LYS A 184 -5.75 -10.63 -32.26
C LYS A 184 -5.99 -12.12 -32.20
N LYS A 185 -7.26 -12.54 -32.32
CA LYS A 185 -7.71 -13.95 -32.35
C LYS A 185 -7.12 -14.77 -31.19
N LEU A 186 -7.36 -14.28 -29.98
CA LEU A 186 -6.82 -14.86 -28.76
C LEU A 186 -7.31 -16.30 -28.56
N THR A 187 -6.37 -17.23 -28.51
CA THR A 187 -6.58 -18.63 -28.12
C THR A 187 -6.20 -18.82 -26.66
N PRO A 188 -6.62 -19.91 -26.00
CA PRO A 188 -6.17 -20.22 -24.64
C PRO A 188 -4.64 -20.24 -24.48
N PHE A 189 -3.91 -20.63 -25.52
CA PHE A 189 -2.44 -20.66 -25.53
C PHE A 189 -1.83 -19.26 -25.61
N THR A 190 -2.28 -18.43 -26.55
CA THR A 190 -1.75 -17.05 -26.71
C THR A 190 -2.10 -16.15 -25.53
N ILE A 191 -3.24 -16.40 -24.85
CA ILE A 191 -3.59 -15.74 -23.59
C ILE A 191 -2.57 -16.12 -22.51
N GLN A 192 -2.25 -17.42 -22.38
CA GLN A 192 -1.24 -17.88 -21.44
C GLN A 192 0.13 -17.24 -21.70
N GLU A 193 0.52 -17.11 -22.97
CA GLU A 193 1.76 -16.41 -23.36
C GLU A 193 1.76 -14.94 -22.93
N ASN A 194 0.66 -14.21 -23.15
CA ASN A 194 0.53 -12.81 -22.69
C ASN A 194 0.63 -12.70 -21.16
N LEU A 195 -0.03 -13.59 -20.42
CA LEU A 195 -0.02 -13.56 -18.96
C LEU A 195 1.36 -13.89 -18.38
N ASN A 196 2.04 -14.89 -18.95
CA ASN A 196 3.43 -15.21 -18.58
C ASN A 196 4.39 -14.06 -18.94
N LEU A 197 4.19 -13.41 -20.08
CA LEU A 197 4.95 -12.23 -20.47
C LEU A 197 4.75 -11.11 -19.45
N ALA A 198 3.51 -10.83 -19.04
CA ALA A 198 3.20 -9.84 -18.02
C ALA A 198 3.85 -10.18 -16.66
N LEU A 199 3.75 -11.42 -16.19
CA LEU A 199 4.34 -11.85 -14.91
C LEU A 199 5.87 -11.74 -14.90
N ASN A 200 6.53 -12.21 -15.95
CA ASN A 200 7.99 -12.13 -16.07
C ASN A 200 8.46 -10.68 -16.15
N SER A 201 7.72 -9.84 -16.89
CA SER A 201 8.04 -8.41 -17.03
C SER A 201 7.78 -7.64 -15.73
N ALA A 202 6.71 -7.95 -15.01
CA ALA A 202 6.44 -7.40 -13.69
C ALA A 202 7.55 -7.77 -12.69
N SER A 203 8.01 -9.02 -12.70
CA SER A 203 9.17 -9.45 -11.90
C SER A 203 10.44 -8.66 -12.26
N ALA A 204 10.69 -8.44 -13.55
CA ALA A 204 11.87 -7.72 -14.04
C ALA A 204 11.90 -6.23 -13.61
N ILE A 205 10.73 -5.62 -13.38
CA ILE A 205 10.62 -4.25 -12.84
C ILE A 205 10.58 -4.21 -11.30
N GLY A 206 10.68 -5.36 -10.63
CA GLY A 206 10.77 -5.46 -9.16
C GLY A 206 9.46 -5.80 -8.45
N CYS A 207 8.39 -6.19 -9.15
CA CYS A 207 7.19 -6.69 -8.51
C CYS A 207 7.42 -8.08 -7.89
N HIS A 208 6.90 -8.30 -6.69
CA HIS A 208 6.88 -9.61 -6.06
C HIS A 208 5.72 -10.45 -6.60
N VAL A 209 6.05 -11.41 -7.48
CA VAL A 209 5.06 -12.25 -8.20
C VAL A 209 5.24 -13.75 -7.97
N VAL A 210 6.07 -14.16 -7.00
CA VAL A 210 6.45 -15.58 -6.76
C VAL A 210 5.23 -16.48 -6.51
N ASN A 211 4.15 -15.93 -5.96
CA ASN A 211 2.93 -16.66 -5.62
C ASN A 211 1.77 -16.39 -6.59
N ILE A 212 2.05 -15.94 -7.83
CA ILE A 212 1.03 -15.63 -8.84
C ILE A 212 1.35 -16.39 -10.13
N GLY A 213 0.48 -17.32 -10.52
CA GLY A 213 0.50 -17.99 -11.81
C GLY A 213 -0.33 -17.27 -12.87
N ALA A 214 -0.09 -17.58 -14.15
CA ALA A 214 -0.91 -17.07 -15.24
C ALA A 214 -2.36 -17.57 -15.14
N GLU A 215 -2.57 -18.76 -14.62
CA GLU A 215 -3.87 -19.36 -14.34
C GLU A 215 -4.67 -18.55 -13.31
N ASP A 216 -3.98 -17.98 -12.30
CA ASP A 216 -4.59 -17.15 -11.27
C ASP A 216 -5.10 -15.83 -11.84
N LEU A 217 -4.31 -15.22 -12.74
CA LEU A 217 -4.67 -14.01 -13.45
C LEU A 217 -5.79 -14.26 -14.46
N LYS A 218 -5.74 -15.39 -15.18
CA LYS A 218 -6.78 -15.82 -16.12
C LYS A 218 -8.11 -16.09 -15.41
N ALA A 219 -8.06 -16.67 -14.21
CA ALA A 219 -9.22 -16.88 -13.36
C ALA A 219 -9.72 -15.59 -12.70
N GLY A 220 -8.95 -14.50 -12.76
CA GLY A 220 -9.32 -13.21 -12.20
C GLY A 220 -9.35 -13.21 -10.66
N LYS A 221 -8.43 -13.92 -9.99
CA LYS A 221 -8.40 -13.98 -8.52
C LYS A 221 -8.23 -12.57 -7.92
N PRO A 222 -9.23 -12.01 -7.21
CA PRO A 222 -9.26 -10.58 -6.90
C PRO A 222 -8.05 -10.01 -6.17
N HIS A 223 -7.64 -10.68 -5.08
CA HIS A 223 -6.51 -10.25 -4.24
C HIS A 223 -5.17 -10.28 -4.98
N LEU A 224 -4.95 -11.27 -5.86
CA LEU A 224 -3.71 -11.36 -6.66
C LEU A 224 -3.69 -10.31 -7.76
N VAL A 225 -4.82 -10.12 -8.44
CA VAL A 225 -4.97 -9.11 -9.49
C VAL A 225 -4.77 -7.69 -8.94
N LEU A 226 -5.46 -7.34 -7.85
CA LEU A 226 -5.33 -6.02 -7.22
C LEU A 226 -3.94 -5.82 -6.61
N GLY A 227 -3.37 -6.85 -5.99
CA GLY A 227 -2.01 -6.80 -5.44
C GLY A 227 -0.95 -6.56 -6.52
N LEU A 228 -1.07 -7.23 -7.68
CA LEU A 228 -0.17 -7.02 -8.82
C LEU A 228 -0.36 -5.63 -9.44
N LEU A 229 -1.60 -5.21 -9.69
CA LEU A 229 -1.91 -3.88 -10.22
C LEU A 229 -1.37 -2.78 -9.32
N TRP A 230 -1.56 -2.89 -8.00
CA TRP A 230 -1.04 -1.92 -7.05
C TRP A 230 0.49 -1.80 -7.16
N GLN A 231 1.21 -2.93 -7.20
CA GLN A 231 2.68 -2.89 -7.33
C GLN A 231 3.11 -2.21 -8.64
N ILE A 232 2.46 -2.53 -9.76
CA ILE A 232 2.75 -1.89 -11.06
C ILE A 232 2.46 -0.38 -11.01
N ILE A 233 1.28 0.02 -10.53
CA ILE A 233 0.88 1.42 -10.41
C ILE A 233 1.85 2.18 -9.49
N LYS A 234 2.21 1.60 -8.34
CA LYS A 234 3.11 2.21 -7.38
C LYS A 234 4.49 2.48 -7.98
N ILE A 235 5.04 1.53 -8.74
CA ILE A 235 6.32 1.71 -9.44
C ILE A 235 6.24 2.91 -10.40
N GLY A 236 5.18 3.00 -11.20
CA GLY A 236 5.00 4.10 -12.15
C GLY A 236 4.82 5.45 -11.46
N LEU A 237 4.02 5.51 -10.39
CA LEU A 237 3.80 6.74 -9.63
C LEU A 237 5.08 7.25 -8.95
N PHE A 238 5.98 6.36 -8.54
CA PHE A 238 7.19 6.73 -7.81
C PHE A 238 8.42 6.89 -8.69
N ALA A 239 8.32 6.53 -9.97
CA ALA A 239 9.44 6.59 -10.90
C ALA A 239 10.06 8.00 -10.99
N ASP A 240 9.24 9.05 -10.91
CA ASP A 240 9.70 10.46 -11.01
C ASP A 240 9.94 11.11 -9.65
N ILE A 241 9.67 10.40 -8.55
CA ILE A 241 9.94 10.84 -7.16
C ILE A 241 11.35 10.39 -6.76
N GLU A 242 12.32 10.70 -7.62
CA GLU A 242 13.72 10.33 -7.45
C GLU A 242 14.60 11.51 -7.87
N LEU A 243 15.61 11.84 -7.05
CA LEU A 243 16.51 12.98 -7.27
C LEU A 243 17.27 12.91 -8.60
N SER A 244 17.63 11.70 -9.04
CA SER A 244 18.32 11.44 -10.31
C SER A 244 17.46 11.82 -11.53
N ARG A 245 16.13 11.83 -11.39
CA ARG A 245 15.18 12.20 -12.44
C ARG A 245 14.63 13.59 -12.30
N ASN A 246 14.53 14.08 -11.06
CA ASN A 246 13.97 15.38 -10.74
C ASN A 246 14.90 16.15 -9.79
N GLU A 247 15.86 16.86 -10.36
CA GLU A 247 16.83 17.69 -9.62
C GLU A 247 16.17 18.76 -8.73
N ALA A 248 14.92 19.16 -9.04
CA ALA A 248 14.19 20.13 -8.23
C ALA A 248 13.88 19.59 -6.82
N LEU A 249 13.91 18.27 -6.62
CA LEU A 249 13.83 17.65 -5.29
C LEU A 249 14.93 18.11 -4.34
N ALA A 250 16.08 18.58 -4.85
CA ALA A 250 17.14 19.15 -4.01
C ALA A 250 16.67 20.37 -3.20
N ALA A 251 15.60 21.06 -3.64
CA ALA A 251 14.96 22.13 -2.87
C ALA A 251 14.38 21.65 -1.51
N LEU A 252 14.18 20.34 -1.35
CA LEU A 252 13.68 19.76 -0.11
C LEU A 252 14.77 19.59 0.95
N LEU A 253 16.05 19.83 0.64
CA LEU A 253 17.14 19.75 1.62
C LEU A 253 16.87 20.65 2.82
N ARG A 254 17.11 20.10 4.02
CA ARG A 254 16.99 20.81 5.29
C ARG A 254 18.36 21.32 5.70
N GLU A 255 18.38 22.32 6.58
CA GLU A 255 19.64 22.83 7.12
C GLU A 255 20.47 21.71 7.75
N GLY A 256 21.72 21.56 7.28
CA GLY A 256 22.66 20.55 7.75
C GLY A 256 22.56 19.17 7.11
N GLU A 257 21.61 18.94 6.19
CA GLU A 257 21.54 17.69 5.43
C GLU A 257 22.31 17.78 4.10
N THR A 258 22.87 16.64 3.69
CA THR A 258 23.54 16.50 2.39
C THR A 258 22.60 15.92 1.33
N LEU A 259 22.97 16.05 0.05
CA LEU A 259 22.23 15.43 -1.05
C LEU A 259 22.12 13.91 -0.89
N GLU A 260 23.19 13.26 -0.42
CA GLU A 260 23.21 11.82 -0.13
C GLU A 260 22.19 11.42 0.95
N ASP A 261 21.95 12.28 1.95
CA ASP A 261 20.96 11.99 2.98
C ASP A 261 19.54 12.05 2.43
N LEU A 262 19.29 12.98 1.50
CA LEU A 262 18.02 13.06 0.78
C LEU A 262 17.86 11.86 -0.18
N MET A 263 18.93 11.41 -0.82
CA MET A 263 18.95 10.21 -1.68
C MET A 263 18.76 8.90 -0.93
N LYS A 264 18.87 8.87 0.41
CA LYS A 264 18.59 7.64 1.20
C LYS A 264 17.12 7.50 1.55
N LEU A 265 16.32 8.55 1.36
CA LEU A 265 14.90 8.52 1.68
C LEU A 265 14.14 7.68 0.65
N SER A 266 13.23 6.86 1.15
CA SER A 266 12.25 6.18 0.30
C SER A 266 11.38 7.20 -0.46
N PRO A 267 10.79 6.82 -1.60
CA PRO A 267 9.85 7.68 -2.32
C PRO A 267 8.69 8.17 -1.45
N GLU A 268 8.18 7.35 -0.53
CA GLU A 268 7.14 7.76 0.43
C GLU A 268 7.60 8.87 1.37
N GLU A 269 8.83 8.77 1.88
CA GLU A 269 9.43 9.77 2.77
C GLU A 269 9.73 11.08 2.02
N LEU A 270 10.23 10.99 0.78
CA LEU A 270 10.43 12.14 -0.09
C LEU A 270 9.09 12.84 -0.39
N LEU A 271 8.04 12.08 -0.68
CA LEU A 271 6.72 12.63 -0.96
C LEU A 271 6.10 13.29 0.29
N LEU A 272 6.27 12.69 1.47
CA LEU A 272 5.86 13.31 2.73
C LEU A 272 6.63 14.59 3.02
N ARG A 273 7.94 14.60 2.71
CA ARG A 273 8.80 15.78 2.85
C ARG A 273 8.39 16.89 1.89
N TRP A 274 8.07 16.55 0.65
CA TRP A 274 7.53 17.46 -0.35
C TRP A 274 6.19 18.07 0.08
N ALA A 275 5.26 17.25 0.55
CA ALA A 275 3.96 17.74 1.02
C ALA A 275 4.16 18.73 2.19
N ASN A 276 5.03 18.38 3.14
CA ASN A 276 5.34 19.25 4.27
C ASN A 276 6.04 20.55 3.87
N PHE A 277 6.94 20.53 2.89
CA PHE A 277 7.57 21.74 2.36
C PHE A 277 6.51 22.76 1.91
N HIS A 278 5.51 22.31 1.15
CA HIS A 278 4.42 23.17 0.70
C HIS A 278 3.47 23.58 1.82
N LEU A 279 3.14 22.68 2.75
CA LEU A 279 2.31 23.01 3.91
C LEU A 279 2.96 24.08 4.79
N GLU A 280 4.27 23.98 5.04
CA GLU A 280 5.02 24.98 5.80
C GLU A 280 5.04 26.34 5.09
N ASN A 281 5.24 26.36 3.77
CA ASN A 281 5.17 27.57 2.96
C ASN A 281 3.76 28.20 2.95
N ALA A 282 2.72 27.41 3.19
CA ALA A 282 1.36 27.88 3.39
C ALA A 282 1.07 28.36 4.82
N GLY A 283 2.03 28.24 5.76
CA GLY A 283 1.83 28.50 7.18
C GLY A 283 0.94 27.45 7.86
N TRP A 284 0.81 26.25 7.30
CA TRP A 284 0.03 25.15 7.84
C TRP A 284 0.91 24.14 8.60
N GLN A 285 0.28 23.37 9.48
CA GLN A 285 0.96 22.33 10.26
C GLN A 285 1.44 21.17 9.39
N LYS A 286 2.56 20.57 9.77
CA LYS A 286 3.10 19.37 9.12
C LYS A 286 2.20 18.15 9.36
N ILE A 287 2.23 17.23 8.40
CA ILE A 287 1.65 15.89 8.47
C ILE A 287 2.76 14.83 8.60
N ASN A 288 2.44 13.70 9.21
CA ASN A 288 3.38 12.59 9.42
C ASN A 288 2.99 11.32 8.66
N ASN A 289 1.80 11.29 8.05
CA ASN A 289 1.30 10.17 7.28
C ASN A 289 0.17 10.61 6.33
N PHE A 290 -0.08 9.80 5.29
CA PHE A 290 -1.21 10.00 4.36
C PHE A 290 -2.44 9.19 4.78
N SER A 291 -2.74 9.15 6.08
CA SER A 291 -3.92 8.46 6.62
C SER A 291 -4.67 9.35 7.61
N SER A 292 -4.40 9.29 8.93
CA SER A 292 -5.06 10.10 9.95
C SER A 292 -4.91 11.60 9.74
N ASP A 293 -3.74 12.04 9.26
CA ASP A 293 -3.38 13.47 9.26
C ASP A 293 -4.02 14.24 8.08
N ILE A 294 -4.64 13.52 7.14
CA ILE A 294 -5.24 14.08 5.93
C ILE A 294 -6.77 13.88 5.83
N LYS A 295 -7.37 13.14 6.79
CA LYS A 295 -8.80 12.71 6.70
C LYS A 295 -9.77 13.86 6.59
N ASP A 296 -9.39 14.98 7.20
CA ASP A 296 -10.20 16.19 7.26
C ASP A 296 -10.04 17.08 6.01
N SER A 297 -9.26 16.66 5.01
CA SER A 297 -8.98 17.40 3.77
C SER A 297 -8.34 18.78 3.91
N ARG A 298 -8.02 19.25 5.12
CA ARG A 298 -7.49 20.62 5.32
C ARG A 298 -6.07 20.76 4.80
N ALA A 299 -5.22 19.76 5.07
CA ALA A 299 -3.89 19.68 4.48
C ALA A 299 -3.96 19.67 2.96
N TYR A 300 -4.89 18.92 2.36
CA TYR A 300 -5.04 18.87 0.91
C TYR A 300 -5.44 20.23 0.30
N PHE A 301 -6.33 21.00 0.91
CA PHE A 301 -6.66 22.33 0.42
C PHE A 301 -5.43 23.25 0.34
N HIS A 302 -4.62 23.29 1.40
CA HIS A 302 -3.39 24.08 1.41
C HIS A 302 -2.38 23.58 0.38
N LEU A 303 -2.20 22.26 0.29
CA LEU A 303 -1.30 21.65 -0.68
C LEU A 303 -1.72 21.99 -2.12
N LEU A 304 -2.98 21.76 -2.49
CA LEU A 304 -3.52 22.08 -3.81
C LEU A 304 -3.33 23.57 -4.14
N ASN A 305 -3.61 24.45 -3.18
CA ASN A 305 -3.44 25.88 -3.38
C ASN A 305 -1.96 26.28 -3.58
N GLN A 306 -1.00 25.62 -2.94
CA GLN A 306 0.42 25.91 -3.12
C GLN A 306 0.95 25.40 -4.47
N ILE A 307 0.59 24.18 -4.84
CA ILE A 307 1.13 23.54 -6.04
C ILE A 307 0.47 24.01 -7.34
N ALA A 308 -0.71 24.63 -7.25
CA ALA A 308 -1.44 25.07 -8.42
C ALA A 308 -0.66 26.14 -9.22
N PRO A 309 -0.59 26.00 -10.56
CA PRO A 309 0.08 26.94 -11.47
C PRO A 309 -0.28 28.40 -11.21
N LYS A 310 0.75 29.25 -11.06
CA LYS A 310 0.57 30.68 -10.76
C LYS A 310 0.59 31.56 -12.02
N GLY A 311 0.89 30.98 -13.18
CA GLY A 311 0.99 31.71 -14.45
C GLY A 311 2.25 32.58 -14.51
N GLN A 312 3.31 32.14 -13.83
CA GLN A 312 4.58 32.88 -13.77
C GLN A 312 5.59 32.36 -14.80
N LYS A 313 5.41 31.13 -15.27
CA LYS A 313 6.26 30.49 -16.27
C LYS A 313 5.68 30.68 -17.67
N GLU A 314 6.55 30.76 -18.66
CA GLU A 314 6.13 30.91 -20.06
C GLU A 314 5.31 29.68 -20.51
N GLY A 315 4.11 29.91 -21.02
CA GLY A 315 3.17 28.86 -21.42
C GLY A 315 2.39 28.19 -20.27
N GLU A 316 2.57 28.63 -19.02
CA GLU A 316 1.82 28.12 -17.88
C GLU A 316 0.50 28.89 -17.70
N GLU A 317 -0.64 28.21 -17.88
CA GLU A 317 -1.94 28.80 -17.55
C GLU A 317 -2.13 28.84 -16.03
N ARG A 318 -2.56 30.00 -15.51
CA ARG A 318 -2.85 30.16 -14.08
C ARG A 318 -4.13 29.39 -13.72
N ILE A 319 -4.04 28.56 -12.68
CA ILE A 319 -5.18 27.83 -12.12
C ILE A 319 -5.34 28.22 -10.66
N ASP A 320 -6.38 29.00 -10.35
CA ASP A 320 -6.66 29.42 -8.97
C ASP A 320 -7.52 28.40 -8.24
N ILE A 321 -7.07 27.90 -7.10
CA ILE A 321 -7.82 26.97 -6.25
C ILE A 321 -8.75 27.73 -5.31
N SER A 322 -10.03 27.36 -5.26
CA SER A 322 -10.98 27.96 -4.32
C SER A 322 -10.82 27.35 -2.93
N MET A 323 -10.61 28.20 -1.92
CA MET A 323 -10.59 27.81 -0.51
C MET A 323 -11.99 27.84 0.14
N SER A 324 -13.07 28.03 -0.64
CA SER A 324 -14.44 28.16 -0.10
C SER A 324 -14.90 26.93 0.70
N GLY A 325 -14.53 25.73 0.24
CA GLY A 325 -14.86 24.46 0.92
C GLY A 325 -14.05 24.21 2.19
N PHE A 326 -12.97 24.95 2.45
CA PHE A 326 -12.07 24.70 3.58
C PHE A 326 -12.76 24.78 4.94
N ASN A 327 -13.76 25.66 5.07
CA ASN A 327 -14.52 25.87 6.30
C ASN A 327 -15.82 25.03 6.37
N GLU A 328 -16.06 24.15 5.39
CA GLU A 328 -17.18 23.21 5.44
C GLU A 328 -17.05 22.33 6.68
N LYS A 329 -18.16 22.14 7.41
CA LYS A 329 -18.15 21.44 8.70
C LYS A 329 -18.17 19.92 8.52
N ASP A 330 -18.82 19.47 7.47
CA ASP A 330 -18.93 18.06 7.12
C ASP A 330 -17.67 17.61 6.36
N ASP A 331 -16.91 16.68 6.95
CA ASP A 331 -15.66 16.18 6.38
C ASP A 331 -15.85 15.55 5.00
N LEU A 332 -16.99 14.88 4.76
CA LEU A 332 -17.28 14.25 3.47
C LEU A 332 -17.53 15.29 2.39
N LYS A 333 -18.31 16.34 2.71
CA LYS A 333 -18.53 17.46 1.78
C LYS A 333 -17.25 18.24 1.53
N ARG A 334 -16.46 18.46 2.57
CA ARG A 334 -15.16 19.13 2.45
C ARG A 334 -14.19 18.34 1.58
N ALA A 335 -14.19 17.01 1.69
CA ALA A 335 -13.41 16.13 0.81
C ALA A 335 -13.90 16.20 -0.64
N GLU A 336 -15.21 16.25 -0.89
CA GLU A 336 -15.74 16.46 -2.24
C GLU A 336 -15.33 17.83 -2.82
N ASP A 337 -15.47 18.90 -2.05
CA ASP A 337 -15.05 20.24 -2.48
C ASP A 337 -13.54 20.28 -2.79
N MET A 338 -12.72 19.62 -1.98
CA MET A 338 -11.28 19.45 -2.21
C MET A 338 -11.01 18.70 -3.51
N LEU A 339 -11.72 17.59 -3.77
CA LEU A 339 -11.54 16.80 -4.99
C LEU A 339 -12.03 17.53 -6.24
N GLN A 340 -13.03 18.41 -6.14
CA GLN A 340 -13.39 19.33 -7.22
C GLN A 340 -12.25 20.30 -7.54
N GLN A 341 -11.52 20.78 -6.53
CA GLN A 341 -10.32 21.59 -6.77
C GLN A 341 -9.19 20.78 -7.40
N ALA A 342 -8.99 19.52 -6.98
CA ALA A 342 -8.03 18.63 -7.62
C ALA A 342 -8.39 18.32 -9.08
N ASP A 343 -9.68 18.24 -9.41
CA ASP A 343 -10.16 18.01 -10.78
C ASP A 343 -9.80 19.16 -11.74
N ARG A 344 -9.77 20.40 -11.22
CA ARG A 344 -9.32 21.57 -12.00
C ARG A 344 -7.84 21.50 -12.39
N LEU A 345 -7.04 20.76 -11.62
CA LEU A 345 -5.65 20.44 -11.95
C LEU A 345 -5.53 19.17 -12.83
N GLY A 346 -6.65 18.50 -13.12
CA GLY A 346 -6.68 17.18 -13.76
C GLY A 346 -6.13 16.07 -12.86
N CYS A 347 -6.22 16.24 -11.54
CA CYS A 347 -5.61 15.36 -10.53
C CYS A 347 -6.62 14.55 -9.70
N ARG A 348 -7.93 14.62 -9.99
CA ARG A 348 -8.96 13.81 -9.30
C ARG A 348 -8.88 12.35 -9.73
N GLN A 349 -7.94 11.63 -9.13
CA GLN A 349 -7.63 10.21 -9.39
C GLN A 349 -7.39 9.49 -8.06
N PHE A 350 -7.53 8.16 -8.05
CA PHE A 350 -7.31 7.23 -6.93
C PHE A 350 -8.24 7.32 -5.72
N VAL A 351 -8.73 8.51 -5.33
CA VAL A 351 -9.55 8.69 -4.13
C VAL A 351 -10.94 9.23 -4.44
N THR A 352 -11.93 8.74 -3.70
CA THR A 352 -13.25 9.35 -3.52
C THR A 352 -13.30 10.15 -2.21
N PRO A 353 -14.34 10.97 -1.96
CA PRO A 353 -14.50 11.63 -0.67
C PRO A 353 -14.50 10.66 0.52
N ALA A 354 -15.09 9.47 0.34
CA ALA A 354 -15.12 8.43 1.36
C ALA A 354 -13.71 7.85 1.65
N ASP A 355 -12.87 7.70 0.62
CA ASP A 355 -11.48 7.20 0.78
C ASP A 355 -10.58 8.18 1.52
N VAL A 356 -10.81 9.49 1.31
CA VAL A 356 -10.12 10.55 2.04
C VAL A 356 -10.53 10.51 3.51
N VAL A 357 -11.83 10.54 3.81
CA VAL A 357 -12.35 10.59 5.20
C VAL A 357 -12.06 9.29 5.96
N SER A 358 -12.10 8.13 5.30
CA SER A 358 -11.69 6.86 5.90
C SER A 358 -10.17 6.80 6.15
N GLY A 359 -9.39 7.65 5.45
CA GLY A 359 -7.93 7.73 5.47
C GLY A 359 -7.28 6.45 4.97
N ASN A 360 -7.76 5.94 3.85
CA ASN A 360 -7.12 4.83 3.14
C ASN A 360 -5.70 5.25 2.73
N SER A 361 -4.68 4.73 3.43
CA SER A 361 -3.29 5.17 3.25
C SER A 361 -2.77 4.93 1.85
N LYS A 362 -3.17 3.83 1.21
CA LYS A 362 -2.72 3.43 -0.13
C LYS A 362 -3.25 4.39 -1.19
N LEU A 363 -4.56 4.64 -1.18
CA LEU A 363 -5.20 5.52 -2.16
C LEU A 363 -4.79 6.97 -1.98
N ASN A 364 -4.68 7.44 -0.72
CA ASN A 364 -4.20 8.80 -0.44
C ASN A 364 -2.74 8.98 -0.85
N LEU A 365 -1.87 8.01 -0.61
CA LEU A 365 -0.49 8.04 -1.10
C LEU A 365 -0.43 8.14 -2.63
N ALA A 366 -1.26 7.36 -3.34
CA ALA A 366 -1.34 7.43 -4.79
C ALA A 366 -1.87 8.77 -5.31
N PHE A 367 -2.88 9.34 -4.65
CA PHE A 367 -3.39 10.67 -4.94
C PHE A 367 -2.30 11.74 -4.77
N VAL A 368 -1.56 11.72 -3.67
CA VAL A 368 -0.46 12.67 -3.41
C VAL A 368 0.67 12.50 -4.42
N ALA A 369 1.02 11.27 -4.78
CA ALA A 369 2.04 11.00 -5.80
C ALA A 369 1.63 11.53 -7.17
N ASN A 370 0.35 11.37 -7.54
CA ASN A 370 -0.20 11.94 -8.77
C ASN A 370 -0.16 13.49 -8.76
N LEU A 371 -0.40 14.13 -7.61
CA LEU A 371 -0.22 15.58 -7.46
C LEU A 371 1.24 15.98 -7.68
N PHE A 372 2.19 15.26 -7.08
CA PHE A 372 3.62 15.51 -7.27
C PHE A 372 4.02 15.36 -8.74
N ASN A 373 3.66 14.25 -9.40
CA ASN A 373 4.07 13.99 -10.78
C ASN A 373 3.56 15.05 -11.77
N LYS A 374 2.38 15.62 -11.51
CA LYS A 374 1.83 16.69 -12.35
C LYS A 374 2.31 18.08 -11.97
N TYR A 375 2.41 18.37 -10.68
CA TYR A 375 2.75 19.69 -10.15
C TYR A 375 3.72 19.58 -8.98
N PRO A 376 5.02 19.30 -9.23
CA PRO A 376 6.02 19.29 -8.16
C PRO A 376 6.12 20.66 -7.47
N ALA A 377 5.93 21.75 -8.24
CA ALA A 377 6.01 23.13 -7.77
C ALA A 377 7.32 23.44 -7.00
N LEU A 378 8.41 22.76 -7.35
CA LEU A 378 9.75 23.02 -6.83
C LEU A 378 10.57 23.79 -7.87
N THR A 379 11.47 24.64 -7.38
CA THR A 379 12.48 25.30 -8.20
C THR A 379 13.84 24.75 -7.83
N LYS A 380 14.63 24.36 -8.84
CA LYS A 380 16.01 23.92 -8.63
C LYS A 380 16.77 25.02 -7.87
N PRO A 381 17.38 24.70 -6.71
CA PRO A 381 18.18 25.69 -6.00
C PRO A 381 19.41 26.07 -6.85
N GLU A 382 19.70 27.36 -6.98
CA GLU A 382 20.89 27.88 -7.68
C GLU A 382 22.17 27.77 -6.83
N ASN A 383 22.10 27.05 -5.71
CA ASN A 383 23.14 27.06 -4.69
C ASN A 383 24.43 26.39 -5.19
N GLN A 384 25.57 27.09 -5.07
CA GLN A 384 26.85 26.66 -5.61
C GLN A 384 27.50 25.50 -4.84
N ASP A 385 27.00 25.20 -3.63
CA ASP A 385 27.54 24.15 -2.75
C ASP A 385 26.93 22.76 -3.01
N ILE A 386 25.94 22.63 -3.91
CA ILE A 386 25.37 21.34 -4.27
C ILE A 386 26.25 20.72 -5.35
N ASP A 387 26.95 19.64 -5.00
CA ASP A 387 27.69 18.85 -5.96
C ASP A 387 26.74 17.97 -6.78
N TRP A 388 26.30 18.50 -7.92
CA TRP A 388 25.43 17.80 -8.87
C TRP A 388 26.09 16.57 -9.50
N THR A 389 27.42 16.41 -9.42
CA THR A 389 28.10 15.21 -9.94
C THR A 389 27.79 13.97 -9.12
N LEU A 390 27.28 14.12 -7.89
CA LEU A 390 26.80 13.03 -7.05
C LEU A 390 25.45 12.46 -7.50
N LEU A 391 24.74 13.10 -8.44
CA LEU A 391 23.46 12.62 -8.99
C LEU A 391 23.63 11.61 -10.13
N GLU A 392 24.74 10.88 -10.21
CA GLU A 392 24.83 9.75 -11.13
C GLU A 392 23.64 8.82 -10.85
N GLY A 393 22.74 8.72 -11.84
CA GLY A 393 21.53 7.92 -11.71
C GLY A 393 21.88 6.44 -11.58
N GLU A 394 20.92 5.67 -11.07
CA GLU A 394 21.07 4.22 -10.92
C GLU A 394 21.55 3.58 -12.23
N THR A 395 22.69 2.89 -12.17
CA THR A 395 23.22 2.16 -13.32
C THR A 395 22.29 1.02 -13.71
N ARG A 396 22.40 0.55 -14.96
CA ARG A 396 21.60 -0.60 -15.41
C ARG A 396 21.84 -1.84 -14.52
N GLU A 397 23.08 -2.06 -14.09
CA GLU A 397 23.46 -3.20 -13.26
C GLU A 397 22.86 -3.09 -11.85
N GLU A 398 22.97 -1.92 -11.21
CA GLU A 398 22.35 -1.65 -9.91
C GLU A 398 20.84 -1.87 -9.95
N ARG A 399 20.18 -1.33 -10.98
CA ARG A 399 18.74 -1.52 -11.20
C ARG A 399 18.37 -2.98 -11.36
N THR A 400 19.15 -3.73 -12.13
CA THR A 400 18.91 -5.17 -12.34
C THR A 400 19.01 -5.93 -11.02
N PHE A 401 20.04 -5.68 -10.20
CA PHE A 401 20.18 -6.34 -8.90
C PHE A 401 19.09 -5.92 -7.91
N ARG A 402 18.77 -4.62 -7.84
CA ARG A 402 17.68 -4.10 -7.01
C ARG A 402 16.35 -4.76 -7.35
N ASN A 403 15.96 -4.75 -8.62
CA ASN A 403 14.71 -5.35 -9.07
C ASN A 403 14.66 -6.86 -8.81
N TRP A 404 15.77 -7.56 -9.04
CA TRP A 404 15.87 -9.00 -8.74
C TRP A 404 15.68 -9.29 -7.25
N MET A 405 16.33 -8.54 -6.35
CA MET A 405 16.15 -8.75 -4.92
C MET A 405 14.71 -8.46 -4.48
N ASN A 406 14.13 -7.36 -4.98
CA ASN A 406 12.76 -6.97 -4.64
C ASN A 406 11.73 -7.97 -5.17
N SER A 407 11.93 -8.56 -6.34
CA SER A 407 11.01 -9.57 -6.88
C SER A 407 10.99 -10.86 -6.06
N LEU A 408 12.08 -11.17 -5.34
CA LEU A 408 12.15 -12.27 -4.37
C LEU A 408 11.40 -11.99 -3.05
N GLY A 409 10.92 -10.75 -2.86
CA GLY A 409 10.13 -10.34 -1.70
C GLY A 409 10.97 -10.15 -0.43
N VAL A 410 12.14 -9.53 -0.56
CA VAL A 410 12.98 -9.13 0.59
C VAL A 410 12.32 -8.01 1.39
N ASN A 411 12.62 -7.94 2.69
CA ASN A 411 12.13 -6.92 3.61
C ASN A 411 13.25 -6.44 4.56
N PRO A 412 13.63 -5.15 4.57
CA PRO A 412 13.00 -4.02 3.89
C PRO A 412 13.15 -4.07 2.36
N HIS A 413 12.28 -3.33 1.68
CA HIS A 413 12.38 -3.12 0.23
C HIS A 413 13.68 -2.37 -0.08
N VAL A 414 14.38 -2.78 -1.13
CA VAL A 414 15.63 -2.15 -1.56
C VAL A 414 15.30 -0.99 -2.48
N ASN A 415 15.55 0.23 -2.04
CA ASN A 415 15.48 1.45 -2.84
C ASN A 415 16.88 1.84 -3.34
N HIS A 416 17.90 1.76 -2.48
CA HIS A 416 19.28 2.15 -2.78
C HIS A 416 20.25 1.02 -2.46
N LEU A 417 20.86 0.44 -3.51
CA LEU A 417 21.68 -0.76 -3.39
C LEU A 417 22.78 -0.65 -2.32
N TYR A 418 23.56 0.43 -2.32
CA TYR A 418 24.67 0.60 -1.37
C TYR A 418 24.26 1.10 0.01
N GLY A 419 23.05 1.66 0.14
CA GLY A 419 22.51 2.13 1.41
C GLY A 419 21.81 1.02 2.18
N ASP A 420 20.92 0.30 1.50
CA ASP A 420 19.99 -0.64 2.12
C ASP A 420 20.62 -2.01 2.39
N LEU A 421 21.74 -2.34 1.76
CA LEU A 421 22.46 -3.60 2.00
C LEU A 421 23.50 -3.52 3.13
N GLN A 422 23.72 -2.34 3.72
CA GLN A 422 24.83 -2.12 4.67
C GLN A 422 24.75 -2.93 5.96
N ASP A 423 23.56 -3.32 6.38
CA ASP A 423 23.37 -4.13 7.60
C ASP A 423 23.26 -5.64 7.30
N ALA A 424 23.46 -6.02 6.04
CA ALA A 424 23.38 -7.38 5.51
C ALA A 424 22.04 -8.09 5.71
N LEU A 425 20.99 -7.43 6.22
CA LEU A 425 19.71 -8.08 6.51
C LEU A 425 19.04 -8.62 5.23
N VAL A 426 19.09 -7.84 4.16
CA VAL A 426 18.59 -8.25 2.83
C VAL A 426 19.46 -9.38 2.27
N ILE A 427 20.79 -9.27 2.36
CA ILE A 427 21.72 -10.30 1.88
C ILE A 427 21.42 -11.64 2.55
N LEU A 428 21.21 -11.67 3.87
CA LEU A 428 20.87 -12.89 4.60
C LEU A 428 19.52 -13.48 4.18
N GLN A 429 18.52 -12.66 3.83
CA GLN A 429 17.28 -13.17 3.25
C GLN A 429 17.51 -13.82 1.89
N LEU A 430 18.39 -13.25 1.06
CA LEU A 430 18.72 -13.83 -0.25
C LEU A 430 19.37 -15.21 -0.10
N TYR A 431 20.21 -15.42 0.92
CA TYR A 431 20.80 -16.73 1.23
C TYR A 431 19.70 -17.81 1.37
N GLU A 432 18.64 -17.53 2.13
CA GLU A 432 17.52 -18.47 2.27
C GLU A 432 16.79 -18.71 0.94
N LYS A 433 16.62 -17.66 0.12
CA LYS A 433 16.00 -17.78 -1.22
C LYS A 433 16.81 -18.69 -2.15
N ILE A 434 18.13 -18.72 -2.01
CA ILE A 434 19.02 -19.64 -2.74
C ILE A 434 19.33 -20.93 -1.96
N LYS A 435 18.55 -21.24 -0.91
CA LYS A 435 18.63 -22.46 -0.09
C LYS A 435 19.93 -22.62 0.71
N VAL A 436 20.58 -21.52 1.08
CA VAL A 436 21.66 -21.49 2.06
C VAL A 436 21.06 -21.13 3.43
N PRO A 437 21.21 -21.99 4.46
CA PRO A 437 20.57 -21.77 5.75
C PRO A 437 21.18 -20.57 6.50
N VAL A 438 20.34 -19.80 7.17
CA VAL A 438 20.73 -18.68 8.03
C VAL A 438 20.23 -18.90 9.45
N ASP A 439 21.13 -18.79 10.43
CA ASP A 439 20.76 -18.83 11.85
C ASP A 439 20.29 -17.44 12.32
N TRP A 440 18.99 -17.20 12.23
CA TRP A 440 18.38 -15.93 12.62
C TRP A 440 18.54 -15.54 14.09
N ASN A 441 18.84 -16.48 14.98
CA ASN A 441 19.11 -16.16 16.39
C ASN A 441 20.43 -15.43 16.57
N LYS A 442 21.33 -15.59 15.59
CA LYS A 442 22.62 -14.91 15.54
C LYS A 442 22.52 -13.56 14.83
N VAL A 443 21.45 -13.26 14.10
CA VAL A 443 21.32 -12.02 13.32
C VAL A 443 20.82 -10.88 14.20
N ASN A 444 21.54 -9.75 14.20
CA ASN A 444 21.06 -8.53 14.83
C ASN A 444 19.98 -7.91 13.95
N LYS A 445 18.83 -7.55 14.53
CA LYS A 445 17.72 -6.92 13.81
C LYS A 445 17.58 -5.46 14.22
N PRO A 446 17.12 -4.57 13.32
CA PRO A 446 16.83 -3.18 13.67
C PRO A 446 15.67 -3.10 14.69
N PRO A 447 15.61 -2.05 15.53
CA PRO A 447 16.54 -0.93 15.61
C PRO A 447 17.85 -1.29 16.33
N TYR A 448 18.99 -0.85 15.78
CA TYR A 448 20.30 -1.13 16.36
C TYR A 448 20.61 -0.20 17.55
N PRO A 449 21.13 -0.71 18.68
CA PRO A 449 21.50 0.14 19.83
C PRO A 449 22.57 1.17 19.45
N LYS A 450 22.42 2.41 19.93
CA LYS A 450 23.28 3.58 19.59
C LYS A 450 24.79 3.44 19.92
N LEU A 451 25.21 2.42 20.68
CA LEU A 451 26.63 2.15 20.92
C LEU A 451 27.23 1.25 19.81
N GLY A 452 28.07 1.85 18.98
CA GLY A 452 28.89 1.14 17.99
C GLY A 452 28.26 0.97 16.61
N ALA A 453 27.52 1.97 16.12
CA ALA A 453 26.80 1.94 14.84
C ALA A 453 27.67 1.53 13.63
N ASN A 454 28.99 1.77 13.68
CA ASN A 454 29.93 1.35 12.62
C ASN A 454 30.60 -0.01 12.90
N MET A 455 30.78 -0.43 14.15
CA MET A 455 31.45 -1.70 14.49
C MET A 455 30.54 -2.92 14.33
N LYS A 456 29.23 -2.79 14.51
CA LYS A 456 28.28 -3.91 14.38
C LYS A 456 27.70 -4.09 12.97
N LYS A 457 27.81 -3.08 12.10
CA LYS A 457 27.49 -3.21 10.66
C LYS A 457 28.53 -4.07 9.91
N VAL A 458 29.79 -4.08 10.36
CA VAL A 458 30.91 -4.72 9.65
C VAL A 458 31.38 -6.04 10.29
N ASN A 459 31.25 -6.22 11.61
CA ASN A 459 31.66 -7.47 12.25
C ASN A 459 30.59 -8.54 12.15
N ARG A 460 30.46 -9.17 10.96
CA ARG A 460 30.40 -10.63 10.77
C ARG A 460 30.87 -10.95 9.35
N HIS A 461 32.19 -11.11 9.21
CA HIS A 461 32.69 -12.01 8.19
C HIS A 461 31.99 -13.36 8.38
N ILE A 462 31.27 -13.79 7.36
CA ILE A 462 31.25 -15.14 6.81
C ILE A 462 31.98 -16.15 7.71
N ASP A 463 31.32 -16.61 8.77
CA ASP A 463 31.49 -17.98 9.26
C ASP A 463 30.41 -18.81 8.55
N ALA A 464 30.46 -18.80 7.22
CA ALA A 464 29.96 -19.92 6.45
C ALA A 464 31.15 -20.87 6.37
N ASP A 465 31.21 -21.81 7.31
CA ASP A 465 32.08 -22.97 7.17
C ASP A 465 31.74 -23.63 5.83
N PHE A 466 32.73 -23.66 4.94
CA PHE A 466 32.72 -24.37 3.65
C PHE A 466 32.62 -25.88 3.83
#